data_AF-A0ABD2L2V8-F1
#
_entry.id   AF-A0ABD2L2V8-F1
#
_cell.length_a   1.000
_cell.length_b   1.000
_cell.length_c   1.000
_cell.angle_alpha   90.00
_cell.angle_beta   90.00
_cell.angle_gamma   90.00
#
_symmetry.space_group_name_H-M   'P 1'
#
loop_
_entity.id
_entity.type
_entity.pdbx_description
1 polymer ?
#
loop_
_entity_poly.entity_id
_entity_poly.type
_entity_poly.pdbx_seq_one_letter_code
_entity_poly.pdbx_strand_id
1 'polypeptide(L)'
;MLAPNRARPNVSAQPCAPNRARPTEIYLLKPEEGGSKMPLAHMFKEHMFSLTWDSAATVMLQGRDFVMPGETVELEFLFNTPQFVRPQQRFTLRHDKTTIACGVFLEALPESEGEIRDKKWRKMQMRGVMERIGFNPFGNRSFERACKPDYTNSPRDNPAEALFKAEAKA
;
A
#
# COMPACT_ATOMS: atom_id res chain seq x y z
N MET A 1 -0.60 -8.69 -36.03
CA MET A 1 -0.67 -7.73 -34.93
C MET A 1 -1.87 -8.08 -34.06
N LEU A 2 -1.64 -8.75 -32.93
CA LEU A 2 -2.70 -9.17 -32.01
C LEU A 2 -3.16 -7.97 -31.18
N ALA A 3 -4.43 -7.59 -31.30
CA ALA A 3 -5.04 -6.61 -30.40
C ALA A 3 -5.01 -7.15 -28.95
N PRO A 4 -4.65 -6.35 -27.94
CA PRO A 4 -4.73 -6.80 -26.57
C PRO A 4 -6.20 -6.97 -26.17
N ASN A 5 -6.52 -8.16 -25.67
CA ASN A 5 -7.80 -8.59 -25.08
C ASN A 5 -8.64 -7.43 -24.53
N ARG A 6 -9.65 -6.99 -25.29
CA ARG A 6 -10.80 -6.28 -24.73
C ARG A 6 -11.51 -7.25 -23.78
N ALA A 7 -11.51 -6.91 -22.49
CA ALA A 7 -12.18 -7.64 -21.44
C ALA A 7 -13.62 -8.04 -21.85
N ARG A 8 -14.00 -9.28 -21.52
CA ARG A 8 -15.31 -9.86 -21.85
C ARG A 8 -16.45 -9.05 -21.20
N PRO A 9 -17.58 -8.81 -21.89
CA PRO A 9 -18.70 -8.09 -21.31
C PRO A 9 -19.55 -9.06 -20.49
N ASN A 10 -19.72 -8.78 -19.19
CA ASN A 10 -20.90 -9.08 -18.37
C ASN A 10 -20.53 -9.06 -16.88
N VAL A 11 -20.46 -7.87 -16.29
CA VAL A 11 -21.13 -7.56 -15.01
C VAL A 11 -21.37 -6.05 -15.02
N SER A 12 -22.59 -5.61 -14.71
CA SER A 12 -23.01 -4.21 -14.56
C SER A 12 -22.35 -3.53 -13.36
N ALA A 13 -21.03 -3.46 -13.34
CA ALA A 13 -20.29 -2.76 -12.31
C ALA A 13 -19.34 -1.78 -12.95
N GLN A 14 -19.48 -0.54 -12.51
CA GLN A 14 -18.77 0.57 -13.10
C GLN A 14 -17.32 0.57 -12.59
N PRO A 15 -16.34 0.87 -13.46
CA PRO A 15 -14.97 1.09 -13.00
C PRO A 15 -14.97 2.27 -12.03
N CYS A 16 -14.44 2.05 -10.84
CA CYS A 16 -14.46 3.06 -9.81
C CYS A 16 -13.28 4.02 -10.01
N ALA A 17 -13.47 5.32 -9.76
CA ALA A 17 -12.42 6.31 -10.00
C ALA A 17 -11.16 6.03 -9.15
N PRO A 18 -9.95 6.39 -9.64
CA PRO A 18 -8.71 6.14 -8.91
C PRO A 18 -8.69 6.92 -7.59
N ASN A 19 -7.93 6.41 -6.60
CA ASN A 19 -7.65 7.08 -5.33
C ASN A 19 -8.86 7.32 -4.42
N ARG A 20 -9.84 6.41 -4.42
CA ARG A 20 -10.95 6.44 -3.45
C ARG A 20 -10.68 5.54 -2.26
N ALA A 21 -11.01 6.04 -1.07
CA ALA A 21 -11.12 5.23 0.13
C ALA A 21 -12.30 4.26 -0.03
N ARG A 22 -12.08 2.99 0.29
CA ARG A 22 -13.09 1.95 0.24
C ARG A 22 -13.25 1.33 1.62
N PRO A 23 -14.40 1.51 2.28
CA PRO A 23 -14.66 0.85 3.55
C PRO A 23 -14.76 -0.66 3.33
N THR A 24 -14.04 -1.39 4.16
CA THR A 24 -13.93 -2.84 4.10
C THR A 24 -13.90 -3.42 5.48
N GLU A 25 -14.48 -4.60 5.61
CA GLU A 25 -14.35 -5.44 6.78
C GLU A 25 -13.34 -6.54 6.49
N ILE A 26 -12.38 -6.73 7.40
CA ILE A 26 -11.24 -7.62 7.19
C ILE A 26 -11.00 -8.47 8.43
N TYR A 27 -10.71 -9.74 8.19
CA TYR A 27 -10.15 -10.65 9.16
C TYR A 27 -8.68 -10.95 8.85
N LEU A 28 -7.79 -10.68 9.80
CA LEU A 28 -6.39 -11.10 9.71
C LEU A 28 -6.26 -12.57 10.11
N LEU A 29 -5.62 -13.36 9.26
CA LEU A 29 -5.35 -14.76 9.53
C LEU A 29 -4.36 -14.91 10.68
N LYS A 30 -4.59 -15.92 11.51
CA LYS A 30 -3.65 -16.33 12.56
C LYS A 30 -2.42 -17.01 11.94
N PRO A 31 -1.26 -17.00 12.62
CA PRO A 31 -0.09 -17.75 12.16
C PRO A 31 -0.37 -19.26 12.04
N GLU A 32 -1.27 -19.82 12.86
CA GLU A 32 -1.72 -21.21 12.78
C GLU A 32 -2.53 -21.51 11.50
N GLU A 33 -3.21 -20.50 10.95
CA GLU A 33 -3.97 -20.56 9.70
C GLU A 33 -3.09 -20.28 8.47
N GLY A 34 -1.77 -20.10 8.67
CA GLY A 34 -0.82 -19.72 7.62
C GLY A 34 -0.76 -18.21 7.36
N GLY A 35 -1.27 -17.39 8.27
CA GLY A 35 -1.18 -15.93 8.23
C GLY A 35 0.18 -15.38 8.64
N SER A 36 0.29 -14.05 8.67
CA SER A 36 1.52 -13.37 9.10
C SER A 36 1.69 -13.46 10.62
N LYS A 37 2.93 -13.67 11.07
CA LYS A 37 3.32 -13.46 12.48
C LYS A 37 3.44 -11.97 12.83
N MET A 38 3.73 -11.14 11.84
CA MET A 38 3.83 -9.69 12.00
C MET A 38 2.45 -9.02 11.93
N PRO A 39 2.18 -8.02 12.80
CA PRO A 39 0.93 -7.27 12.79
C PRO A 39 0.82 -6.39 11.54
N LEU A 40 -0.41 -6.06 11.15
CA LEU A 40 -0.66 -5.12 10.07
C LEU A 40 -0.59 -3.68 10.61
N ALA A 41 0.21 -2.84 9.96
CA ALA A 41 0.42 -1.45 10.37
C ALA A 41 -0.42 -0.45 9.57
N HIS A 42 -0.70 0.70 10.19
CA HIS A 42 -1.35 1.84 9.55
C HIS A 42 -0.51 2.41 8.39
N MET A 43 -1.17 2.88 7.32
CA MET A 43 -0.54 3.51 6.14
C MET A 43 0.45 2.63 5.38
N PHE A 44 0.37 1.30 5.54
CA PHE A 44 1.23 0.40 4.81
C PHE A 44 0.62 -0.06 3.48
N LYS A 45 1.48 -0.52 2.56
CA LYS A 45 1.09 -0.97 1.23
C LYS A 45 1.15 -2.48 1.16
N GLU A 46 0.02 -3.08 0.81
CA GLU A 46 -0.09 -4.53 0.60
C GLU A 46 -0.60 -4.84 -0.79
N HIS A 47 -0.35 -6.07 -1.24
CA HIS A 47 -0.83 -6.57 -2.52
C HIS A 47 -2.21 -7.20 -2.35
N MET A 48 -3.23 -6.60 -2.97
CA MET A 48 -4.60 -7.09 -2.92
C MET A 48 -4.93 -7.88 -4.18
N PHE A 49 -5.62 -9.00 -4.00
CA PHE A 49 -6.19 -9.81 -5.08
C PHE A 49 -7.70 -9.83 -4.95
N SER A 50 -8.40 -9.51 -6.03
CA SER A 50 -9.84 -9.65 -6.11
C SER A 50 -10.30 -10.00 -7.51
N LEU A 51 -11.15 -11.03 -7.62
CA LEU A 51 -11.65 -11.57 -8.89
C LEU A 51 -10.51 -11.85 -9.89
N THR A 52 -10.35 -10.98 -10.89
CA THR A 52 -9.39 -11.13 -12.00
C THR A 52 -8.24 -10.13 -11.95
N TRP A 53 -8.20 -9.24 -10.96
CA TRP A 53 -7.20 -8.18 -10.86
C TRP A 53 -6.41 -8.27 -9.56
N ASP A 54 -5.18 -7.78 -9.66
CA ASP A 54 -4.27 -7.57 -8.56
C ASP A 54 -3.83 -6.09 -8.55
N SER A 55 -3.78 -5.49 -7.36
CA SER A 55 -3.36 -4.09 -7.22
C SER A 55 -2.78 -3.82 -5.83
N ALA A 56 -1.86 -2.87 -5.76
CA ALA A 56 -1.33 -2.40 -4.48
C ALA A 56 -2.34 -1.48 -3.79
N ALA A 57 -2.72 -1.82 -2.57
CA ALA A 57 -3.64 -1.06 -1.74
C ALA A 57 -2.91 -0.49 -0.53
N THR A 58 -3.14 0.79 -0.22
CA THR A 58 -2.68 1.39 1.04
C THR A 58 -3.76 1.22 2.09
N VAL A 59 -3.40 0.63 3.23
CA VAL A 59 -4.28 0.34 4.36
C VAL A 59 -4.44 1.60 5.22
N MET A 60 -5.67 1.99 5.53
CA MET A 60 -5.99 3.07 6.46
C MET A 60 -6.83 2.52 7.62
N LEU A 61 -6.17 2.32 8.75
CA LEU A 61 -6.76 2.04 10.05
C LEU A 61 -7.22 3.33 10.74
N GLN A 62 -8.46 3.38 11.20
CA GLN A 62 -8.96 4.51 11.99
C GLN A 62 -8.73 4.23 13.48
N GLY A 63 -7.96 5.10 14.14
CA GLY A 63 -7.76 5.05 15.60
C GLY A 63 -6.89 3.91 16.14
N ARG A 64 -6.29 3.08 15.28
CA ARG A 64 -5.34 2.03 15.65
C ARG A 64 -4.08 2.14 14.81
N ASP A 65 -2.92 2.06 15.46
CA ASP A 65 -1.64 2.02 14.75
C ASP A 65 -1.34 0.60 14.19
N PHE A 66 -1.83 -0.44 14.86
CA PHE A 66 -1.61 -1.84 14.52
C PHE A 66 -2.88 -2.70 14.68
N VAL A 67 -2.95 -3.76 13.88
CA VAL A 67 -3.93 -4.85 14.03
C VAL A 67 -3.19 -6.16 14.25
N MET A 68 -3.58 -6.89 15.28
CA MET A 68 -2.95 -8.17 15.61
C MET A 68 -3.52 -9.32 14.76
N PRO A 69 -2.73 -10.36 14.47
CA PRO A 69 -3.24 -11.55 13.78
C PRO A 69 -4.39 -12.21 14.54
N GLY A 70 -5.46 -12.58 13.85
CA GLY A 70 -6.67 -13.16 14.43
C GLY A 70 -7.75 -12.16 14.84
N GLU A 71 -7.55 -10.86 14.58
CA GLU A 71 -8.56 -9.82 14.82
C GLU A 71 -9.37 -9.51 13.55
N THR A 72 -10.65 -9.16 13.76
CA THR A 72 -11.51 -8.56 12.73
C THR A 72 -11.54 -7.04 12.92
N VAL A 73 -11.31 -6.30 11.84
CA VAL A 73 -11.26 -4.83 11.85
C VAL A 73 -11.94 -4.26 10.60
N GLU A 74 -12.68 -3.18 10.78
CA GLU A 74 -13.14 -2.31 9.70
C GLU A 74 -12.06 -1.28 9.36
N LEU A 75 -11.67 -1.21 8.09
CA LEU A 75 -10.64 -0.30 7.62
C LEU A 75 -10.92 0.18 6.20
N GLU A 76 -10.21 1.21 5.78
CA GLU A 76 -10.34 1.78 4.44
C GLU A 76 -9.12 1.47 3.58
N PHE A 77 -9.36 1.14 2.30
CA PHE A 77 -8.28 1.00 1.32
C PHE A 77 -8.22 2.16 0.34
N LEU A 78 -6.99 2.60 0.05
CA LEU A 78 -6.70 3.49 -1.05
C LEU A 78 -6.00 2.75 -2.19
N PHE A 79 -6.56 2.84 -3.40
CA PHE A 79 -5.97 2.31 -4.62
C PHE A 79 -5.32 3.41 -5.46
N ASN A 80 -4.14 3.13 -6.02
CA ASN A 80 -3.48 4.08 -6.94
C ASN A 80 -4.12 4.08 -8.34
N THR A 81 -4.59 2.92 -8.79
CA THR A 81 -5.23 2.73 -10.10
C THR A 81 -6.74 2.51 -9.92
N PRO A 82 -7.57 2.92 -10.88
CA PRO A 82 -9.00 2.64 -10.82
C PRO A 82 -9.22 1.13 -10.89
N GLN A 83 -9.97 0.58 -9.94
CA GLN A 83 -10.27 -0.85 -9.88
C GLN A 83 -11.77 -1.10 -9.95
N PHE A 84 -12.10 -2.32 -10.33
CA PHE A 84 -13.47 -2.79 -10.36
C PHE A 84 -13.86 -3.34 -8.98
N VAL A 85 -14.80 -2.66 -8.32
CA VAL A 85 -15.26 -2.98 -6.97
C VAL A 85 -16.78 -2.99 -6.94
N ARG A 86 -17.35 -4.10 -6.46
CA ARG A 86 -18.77 -4.23 -6.13
C ARG A 86 -18.98 -4.31 -4.62
N PRO A 87 -20.14 -3.86 -4.10
CA PRO A 87 -20.51 -4.19 -2.73
C PRO A 87 -20.54 -5.71 -2.55
N GLN A 88 -20.17 -6.18 -1.36
CA GLN A 88 -20.03 -7.59 -0.99
C GLN A 88 -18.98 -8.37 -1.80
N GLN A 89 -18.09 -7.70 -2.53
CA GLN A 89 -17.00 -8.37 -3.23
C GLN A 89 -15.93 -8.83 -2.24
N ARG A 90 -15.52 -10.10 -2.37
CA ARG A 90 -14.47 -10.69 -1.55
C ARG A 90 -13.09 -10.38 -2.12
N PHE A 91 -12.11 -10.22 -1.24
CA PHE A 91 -10.71 -10.05 -1.62
C PHE A 91 -9.78 -10.72 -0.60
N THR A 92 -8.54 -10.91 -1.02
CA THR A 92 -7.46 -11.40 -0.17
C THR A 92 -6.30 -10.42 -0.20
N LEU A 93 -5.73 -10.12 0.97
CA LEU A 93 -4.49 -9.37 1.11
C LEU A 93 -3.32 -10.31 1.23
N ARG A 94 -2.27 -10.03 0.47
CA ARG A 94 -1.05 -10.81 0.44
C ARG A 94 0.16 -9.93 0.67
N HIS A 95 1.09 -10.50 1.40
CA HIS A 95 2.42 -9.96 1.58
C HIS A 95 3.40 -10.99 1.05
N ASP A 96 4.16 -10.58 0.04
CA ASP A 96 4.99 -11.47 -0.77
C ASP A 96 4.23 -12.70 -1.27
N LYS A 97 4.46 -13.86 -0.64
CA LYS A 97 3.87 -15.15 -1.03
C LYS A 97 2.71 -15.57 -0.13
N THR A 98 2.57 -14.96 1.04
CA THR A 98 1.66 -15.38 2.11
C THR A 98 0.41 -14.52 2.12
N THR A 99 -0.75 -15.13 2.34
CA THR A 99 -2.01 -14.40 2.53
C THR A 99 -2.10 -13.94 3.98
N ILE A 100 -2.16 -12.64 4.21
CA ILE A 100 -2.28 -12.06 5.55
C ILE A 100 -3.73 -12.02 5.99
N ALA A 101 -4.64 -11.61 5.09
CA ALA A 101 -6.00 -11.29 5.48
C ALA A 101 -7.02 -11.61 4.39
N CYS A 102 -8.25 -11.85 4.83
CA CYS A 102 -9.42 -12.04 3.98
C CYS A 102 -10.45 -10.98 4.33
N GLY A 103 -11.13 -10.41 3.34
CA GLY A 103 -12.09 -9.35 3.59
C GLY A 103 -13.17 -9.21 2.55
N VAL A 104 -14.10 -8.31 2.85
CA VAL A 104 -15.27 -7.98 2.02
C VAL A 104 -15.42 -6.46 1.92
N PHE A 105 -15.76 -5.98 0.72
CA PHE A 105 -16.16 -4.59 0.51
C PHE A 105 -17.58 -4.35 1.02
N LEU A 106 -17.76 -3.40 1.94
CA LEU A 106 -19.06 -3.10 2.57
C LEU A 106 -19.95 -2.30 1.62
N GLU A 107 -19.59 -1.03 1.36
CA GLU A 107 -20.35 -0.16 0.47
C GLU A 107 -19.43 0.75 -0.34
N ALA A 108 -19.77 0.98 -1.60
CA ALA A 108 -19.05 1.92 -2.44
C ALA A 108 -19.53 3.33 -2.12
N LEU A 109 -18.80 4.05 -1.25
CA LEU A 109 -19.08 5.46 -0.99
C LEU A 109 -19.17 6.27 -2.30
N PRO A 110 -20.11 7.23 -2.40
CA PRO A 110 -20.15 8.20 -3.49
C PRO A 110 -18.88 9.04 -3.49
N GLU A 111 -18.62 9.73 -4.61
CA GLU A 111 -17.38 10.46 -4.84
C GLU A 111 -17.15 11.49 -3.72
N SER A 112 -16.11 11.29 -2.92
CA SER A 112 -15.60 12.35 -2.05
C SER A 112 -14.87 13.35 -2.95
N GLU A 113 -15.51 14.47 -3.23
CA GLU A 113 -14.84 15.64 -3.82
C GLU A 113 -13.77 16.13 -2.84
N GLY A 114 -12.51 16.17 -3.29
CA GLY A 114 -11.42 16.82 -2.56
C GLY A 114 -10.45 15.87 -1.86
N GLU A 115 -9.22 15.88 -2.39
CA GLU A 115 -7.96 15.62 -1.67
C GLU A 115 -7.69 14.26 -1.01
N ILE A 116 -7.14 13.31 -1.78
CA ILE A 116 -5.87 12.64 -1.41
C ILE A 116 -5.06 12.38 -2.70
N ARG A 117 -4.61 13.46 -3.35
CA ARG A 117 -4.03 13.39 -4.71
C ARG A 117 -2.50 13.37 -4.77
N ASP A 118 -1.80 13.53 -3.65
CA ASP A 118 -0.34 13.56 -3.67
C ASP A 118 0.30 12.28 -3.15
N LYS A 119 1.09 11.62 -4.01
CA LYS A 119 2.05 10.58 -3.61
C LYS A 119 2.98 11.07 -2.48
N LYS A 120 3.27 12.39 -2.47
CA LYS A 120 4.07 13.07 -1.43
C LYS A 120 3.40 13.03 -0.07
N TRP A 121 2.10 13.33 -0.01
CA TRP A 121 1.32 13.26 1.23
C TRP A 121 1.31 11.86 1.82
N ARG A 122 1.05 10.84 1.00
CA ARG A 122 1.07 9.44 1.44
C ARG A 122 2.44 9.03 1.97
N LYS A 123 3.52 9.45 1.30
CA LYS A 123 4.89 9.19 1.77
C LYS A 123 5.18 9.91 3.09
N MET A 124 4.68 11.13 3.26
CA MET A 124 4.84 11.90 4.49
C MET A 124 4.06 11.27 5.65
N GLN A 125 2.82 10.84 5.43
CA GLN A 125 2.02 10.13 6.42
C GLN A 125 2.65 8.79 6.81
N MET A 126 3.11 8.02 5.81
CA MET A 126 3.83 6.76 6.06
C MET A 126 5.11 7.01 6.88
N ARG A 127 5.89 8.06 6.55
CA ARG A 127 7.07 8.45 7.32
C ARG A 127 6.70 8.90 8.75
N GLY A 128 5.67 9.70 8.92
CA GLY A 128 5.21 10.15 10.24
C GLY A 128 4.69 9.01 11.11
N VAL A 129 4.03 8.02 10.51
CA VAL A 129 3.63 6.78 11.19
C VAL A 129 4.87 5.96 11.57
N MET A 130 5.85 5.81 10.67
CA MET A 130 7.12 5.14 10.97
C MET A 130 7.89 5.83 12.11
N GLU A 131 7.94 7.17 12.11
CA GLU A 131 8.58 7.97 13.17
C GLU A 131 7.85 7.81 14.51
N ARG A 132 6.50 7.83 14.51
CA ARG A 132 5.69 7.62 15.72
C ARG A 132 5.89 6.24 16.33
N ILE A 133 5.90 5.22 15.47
CA ILE A 133 6.00 3.82 15.86
C ILE A 133 7.43 3.45 16.27
N GLY A 134 8.44 4.16 15.77
CA GLY A 134 9.86 3.90 16.07
C GLY A 134 10.36 2.53 15.61
N PHE A 135 9.54 1.80 14.84
CA PHE A 135 9.77 0.42 14.42
C PHE A 135 9.32 0.28 12.97
N ASN A 136 10.10 -0.43 12.14
CA ASN A 136 9.72 -0.78 10.78
C ASN A 136 9.05 -2.16 10.78
N PRO A 137 7.71 -2.26 10.63
CA PRO A 137 6.97 -3.51 10.79
C PRO A 137 7.29 -4.60 9.78
N PHE A 138 7.98 -4.28 8.67
CA PHE A 138 8.30 -5.24 7.61
C PHE A 138 9.79 -5.59 7.54
N GLY A 139 10.52 -5.27 8.61
CA GLY A 139 11.93 -5.56 8.75
C GLY A 139 12.83 -4.64 7.93
N ASN A 140 14.09 -4.57 8.34
CA ASN A 140 15.09 -3.68 7.75
C ASN A 140 15.50 -4.06 6.31
N ARG A 141 15.01 -5.19 5.79
CA ARG A 141 15.48 -5.77 4.51
C ARG A 141 15.17 -4.94 3.27
N SER A 142 14.08 -4.18 3.27
CA SER A 142 13.63 -3.40 2.11
C SER A 142 14.19 -1.97 2.08
N PHE A 143 14.65 -1.44 3.22
CA PHE A 143 15.21 -0.09 3.37
C PHE A 143 16.72 -0.06 3.63
N GLU A 144 17.34 -1.18 4.08
CA GLU A 144 18.80 -1.29 4.16
C GLU A 144 19.49 -1.26 2.79
N ARG A 145 18.72 -1.36 1.70
CA ARG A 145 19.21 -1.02 0.36
C ARG A 145 18.92 0.44 0.06
N ALA A 146 19.92 1.25 0.40
CA ALA A 146 20.08 2.68 0.13
C ALA A 146 19.28 3.63 1.04
N CYS A 147 19.59 3.63 2.35
CA CYS A 147 19.90 4.91 2.98
C CYS A 147 21.06 5.53 2.17
N LYS A 148 20.74 6.15 1.03
CA LYS A 148 21.62 7.19 0.50
C LYS A 148 21.85 8.14 1.67
N PRO A 149 23.09 8.56 1.96
CA PRO A 149 23.33 9.57 2.97
C PRO A 149 22.33 10.71 2.77
N ASP A 150 21.65 11.15 3.83
CA ASP A 150 20.66 12.23 3.70
C ASP A 150 21.39 13.51 3.25
N TYR A 151 21.39 13.77 1.93
CA TYR A 151 22.07 14.92 1.33
C TYR A 151 21.32 16.24 1.54
N THR A 152 20.18 16.20 2.25
CA THR A 152 19.31 17.36 2.51
C THR A 152 20.06 18.52 3.20
N ASN A 153 21.12 18.21 3.96
CA ASN A 153 21.99 19.20 4.62
C ASN A 153 23.47 19.13 4.16
N SER A 154 23.77 18.51 3.01
CA SER A 154 25.14 18.51 2.50
C SER A 154 25.52 19.89 1.96
N PRO A 155 26.70 20.43 2.31
CA PRO A 155 27.21 21.65 1.70
C PRO A 155 27.26 21.47 0.17
N ARG A 156 26.75 22.46 -0.56
CA ARG A 156 26.66 22.42 -2.04
C ARG A 156 28.04 22.32 -2.72
N ASP A 157 29.08 22.74 -2.02
CA ASP A 157 30.47 22.73 -2.47
C ASP A 157 31.27 21.68 -1.69
N ASN A 158 30.97 20.39 -1.88
CA ASN A 158 31.75 19.32 -1.28
C ASN A 158 32.99 19.02 -2.17
N PRO A 159 34.23 19.22 -1.68
CA PRO A 159 35.44 18.94 -2.47
C PRO A 159 35.54 17.48 -2.92
N ALA A 160 34.88 16.54 -2.23
CA ALA A 160 34.82 15.14 -2.63
C ALA A 160 34.03 14.89 -3.94
N GLU A 161 33.07 15.76 -4.30
CA GLU A 161 32.30 15.62 -5.54
C GLU A 161 33.17 15.92 -6.78
N ALA A 162 34.09 16.87 -6.67
CA ALA A 162 35.01 17.23 -7.75
C ALA A 162 36.00 16.09 -8.05
N LEU A 163 36.50 15.43 -6.99
CA LEU A 163 37.38 14.26 -7.11
C LEU A 163 36.66 13.08 -7.76
N PHE A 164 35.43 12.79 -7.35
CA PHE A 164 34.64 11.69 -7.92
C PHE A 164 34.28 11.92 -9.40
N LYS A 165 33.98 13.16 -9.80
CA LYS A 165 33.75 13.54 -11.20
C LYS A 165 35.03 13.49 -12.05
N ALA A 166 36.19 13.76 -11.46
CA ALA A 166 37.48 13.64 -12.13
C ALA A 166 37.85 12.15 -12.35
N GLU A 167 37.64 11.30 -11.35
CA GLU A 167 37.84 9.85 -11.45
C GLU A 167 36.88 9.19 -12.45
N ALA A 168 35.60 9.61 -12.50
CA ALA A 168 34.63 9.07 -13.44
C ALA A 168 34.85 9.48 -14.91
N LYS A 169 35.76 10.43 -15.18
CA LYS A 169 36.07 10.96 -16.52
C LYS A 169 37.43 10.47 -17.05
N ALA A 170 38.21 9.74 -16.23
CA ALA A 170 39.40 9.01 -16.64
C ALA A 170 39.02 7.62 -17.18
#